data_AF-A0A6J6UBC9-F1
#
_entry.id   AF-A0A6J6UBC9-F1
#
_cell.length_a   1.000
_cell.length_b   1.000
_cell.length_c   1.000
_cell.angle_alpha   90.00
_cell.angle_beta   90.00
_cell.angle_gamma   90.00
#
_symmetry.space_group_name_H-M   'P 1'
#
loop_
_entity.id
_entity.type
_entity.pdbx_description
1 polymer ?
#
loop_
_entity_poly.entity_id
_entity_poly.type
_entity_poly.pdbx_seq_one_letter_code
_entity_poly.pdbx_strand_id
1 'polypeptide(L)'
;MRRRDDGYGYDEVLSRFHNPFELADVVRAEGYTDVRFHWYNYHPTYPMLRGQFEDRAYREAQMALEQEGTWRGMFLCSSGVIEATRA
;
A
#
# COMPACT_ATOMS: atom_id res chain seq x y z
N MET A 1 11.70 -4.03 -21.61
CA MET A 1 10.55 -4.31 -20.72
C MET A 1 10.53 -5.81 -20.46
N ARG A 2 10.61 -6.25 -19.20
CA ARG A 2 10.90 -7.65 -18.84
C ARG A 2 9.58 -8.40 -18.60
N ARG A 3 9.15 -9.24 -19.54
CA ARG A 3 8.05 -10.19 -19.33
C ARG A 3 8.56 -11.41 -18.55
N ARG A 4 7.72 -12.01 -17.72
CA ARG A 4 7.95 -13.35 -17.20
C ARG A 4 7.50 -14.37 -18.26
N ASP A 5 8.12 -15.55 -18.25
CA ASP A 5 7.87 -16.60 -19.26
C ASP A 5 6.44 -17.17 -19.21
N ASP A 6 5.70 -16.91 -18.12
CA ASP A 6 4.30 -17.31 -17.88
C ASP A 6 3.26 -16.33 -18.44
N GLY A 7 3.70 -15.31 -19.18
CA GLY A 7 2.83 -14.51 -20.04
C GLY A 7 2.32 -13.22 -19.44
N TYR A 8 2.29 -13.07 -18.11
CA TYR A 8 1.76 -11.85 -17.49
C TYR A 8 2.83 -10.77 -17.33
N GLY A 9 2.71 -9.69 -18.11
CA GLY A 9 3.46 -8.45 -17.92
C GLY A 9 2.93 -7.64 -16.74
N TYR A 10 3.77 -6.78 -16.15
CA TYR A 10 3.32 -5.83 -15.10
C TYR A 10 2.17 -4.91 -15.59
N ASP A 11 2.14 -4.70 -16.90
CA ASP A 11 1.16 -3.98 -17.70
C ASP A 11 -0.18 -4.72 -17.85
N GLU A 12 -0.24 -6.03 -17.57
CA GLU A 12 -1.48 -6.83 -17.57
C GLU A 12 -2.13 -6.90 -16.17
N VAL A 13 -1.42 -6.48 -15.12
CA VAL A 13 -2.01 -6.23 -13.81
C VAL A 13 -2.83 -4.94 -13.95
N LEU A 14 -4.12 -5.09 -14.25
CA LEU A 14 -5.07 -3.98 -14.18
C LEU A 14 -5.00 -3.42 -12.76
N SER A 15 -4.36 -2.26 -12.59
CA SER A 15 -4.42 -1.48 -11.35
C SER A 15 -5.85 -0.97 -11.16
N ARG A 16 -6.75 -1.88 -10.81
CA ARG A 16 -8.08 -1.55 -10.33
C ARG A 16 -7.86 -0.88 -8.98
N PHE A 17 -8.15 0.42 -8.92
CA PHE A 17 -8.17 1.16 -7.67
C PHE A 17 -9.33 0.60 -6.83
N HIS A 18 -9.00 -0.35 -5.96
CA HIS A 18 -9.92 -0.76 -4.90
C HIS A 18 -9.92 0.36 -3.87
N ASN A 19 -11.10 0.80 -3.46
CA ASN A 19 -11.21 1.72 -2.34
C ASN A 19 -10.60 1.01 -1.12
N PRO A 20 -9.55 1.56 -0.49
CA PRO A 20 -8.87 0.86 0.59
C PRO A 20 -9.77 0.62 1.81
N PHE A 21 -10.90 1.34 1.93
CA PHE A 21 -11.94 1.05 2.93
C PHE A 21 -12.66 -0.28 2.70
N GLU A 22 -12.69 -0.79 1.46
CA GLU A 22 -13.38 -2.05 1.09
C GLU A 22 -12.45 -3.27 1.20
N LEU A 23 -11.14 -3.09 1.35
CA LEU A 23 -10.15 -4.18 1.36
C LEU A 23 -10.45 -5.21 2.45
N ALA A 24 -10.87 -4.77 3.63
CA ALA A 24 -11.19 -5.67 4.73
C ALA A 24 -12.40 -6.57 4.39
N ASP A 25 -13.38 -6.02 3.67
CA ASP A 25 -14.59 -6.74 3.30
C ASP A 25 -14.33 -7.73 2.17
N VAL A 26 -13.46 -7.37 1.21
CA VAL A 26 -12.97 -8.30 0.19
C VAL A 26 -12.28 -9.51 0.83
N VAL A 27 -11.38 -9.28 1.80
CA VAL A 27 -10.67 -10.37 2.48
C VAL A 27 -11.63 -11.24 3.30
N ARG A 28 -12.61 -10.64 3.99
CA ARG A 28 -13.63 -11.38 4.74
C ARG A 28 -14.56 -12.20 3.86
N ALA A 29 -14.91 -11.70 2.67
CA ALA A 29 -15.75 -12.41 1.72
C ALA A 29 -15.13 -13.75 1.26
N GLU A 30 -13.79 -13.84 1.29
CA GLU A 30 -13.03 -15.06 0.99
C GLU A 30 -12.89 -16.03 2.20
N GLY A 31 -13.57 -15.75 3.32
CA GLY A 31 -13.60 -16.63 4.49
C GLY A 31 -12.46 -16.42 5.50
N TYR A 32 -11.82 -15.25 5.48
CA TYR A 32 -10.78 -14.88 6.44
C TYR A 32 -11.32 -13.99 7.58
N THR A 33 -10.72 -14.13 8.77
CA THR A 33 -11.00 -13.36 9.99
C THR A 33 -9.74 -12.67 10.51
N ASP A 34 -9.87 -11.88 11.58
CA ASP A 34 -8.75 -11.22 12.28
C ASP A 34 -7.87 -10.33 11.38
N VAL A 35 -8.50 -9.66 10.41
CA VAL A 35 -7.82 -8.85 9.39
C VAL A 35 -7.04 -7.70 10.02
N ARG A 36 -5.73 -7.66 9.78
CA ARG A 36 -4.81 -6.58 10.15
C ARG A 36 -4.03 -6.10 8.93
N PHE A 37 -3.81 -4.79 8.87
CA PHE A 37 -3.07 -4.16 7.78
C PHE A 37 -1.71 -3.67 8.27
N HIS A 38 -0.66 -4.07 7.56
CA HIS A 38 0.72 -3.67 7.80
C HIS A 38 1.20 -2.81 6.64
N TRP A 39 1.04 -1.49 6.77
CA TRP A 39 1.42 -0.53 5.74
C TRP A 39 2.90 -0.13 5.84
N TYR A 40 3.57 0.04 4.70
CA TYR A 40 4.97 0.44 4.62
C TYR A 40 5.26 1.23 3.34
N ASN A 41 6.42 1.88 3.27
CA ASN A 41 6.78 2.81 2.20
C ASN A 41 5.86 4.03 2.17
N TYR A 42 5.81 4.77 3.28
CA TYR A 42 5.01 5.98 3.40
C TYR A 42 5.56 7.12 2.53
N HIS A 43 4.64 7.92 2.00
CA HIS A 43 4.88 9.15 1.28
C HIS A 43 4.18 10.29 2.03
N PRO A 44 4.94 11.24 2.63
CA PRO A 44 4.40 12.40 3.33
C PRO A 44 3.49 13.27 2.46
N THR A 45 3.70 13.22 1.14
CA THR A 45 2.92 13.96 0.15
C THR A 45 2.70 13.08 -1.08
N TYR A 46 1.88 13.53 -2.02
CA TYR A 46 1.78 12.90 -3.34
C TYR A 46 3.18 12.78 -3.99
N PRO A 47 3.53 11.63 -4.61
CA PRO A 47 4.85 11.43 -5.21
C PRO A 47 5.25 12.51 -6.23
N MET A 48 4.27 13.06 -6.96
CA MET A 48 4.48 14.16 -7.93
C MET A 48 5.02 15.44 -7.30
N LEU A 49 4.82 15.64 -6.00
CA LEU A 49 5.27 16.81 -5.26
C LEU A 49 6.64 16.61 -4.60
N ARG A 50 7.22 15.40 -4.64
CA ARG A 50 8.47 15.06 -3.95
C ARG A 50 9.60 16.06 -4.19
N GLY A 51 9.76 16.49 -5.44
CA GLY A 51 10.82 17.41 -5.87
C GLY A 51 10.65 18.86 -5.40
N GLN A 52 9.54 19.19 -4.73
CA GLN A 52 9.30 20.51 -4.15
C GLN A 52 9.80 20.63 -2.71
N PHE A 53 10.33 19.54 -2.14
CA PHE A 53 10.77 19.47 -0.75
C PHE A 53 12.26 19.16 -0.64
N GLU A 54 12.89 19.71 0.39
CA GLU A 54 14.27 19.38 0.76
C GLU A 54 14.37 17.87 1.08
N ASP A 55 15.49 17.27 0.67
CA ASP A 55 15.61 15.81 0.63
C ASP A 55 15.59 15.17 2.02
N ARG A 56 16.34 15.75 2.95
CA ARG A 56 16.44 15.27 4.32
C ARG A 56 15.12 15.43 5.07
N ALA A 57 14.49 16.60 5.00
CA ALA A 57 13.21 16.87 5.68
C ALA A 57 12.12 15.90 5.21
N TYR A 58 12.05 15.63 3.90
CA TYR A 58 11.11 14.66 3.38
C TYR A 58 11.41 13.24 3.88
N ARG A 59 12.69 12.85 3.92
CA ARG A 59 13.09 11.52 4.40
C ARG A 59 12.79 11.33 5.89
N GLU A 60 13.02 12.36 6.71
CA GLU A 60 12.68 12.36 8.13
C GLU A 60 11.16 12.25 8.32
N ALA A 61 10.36 12.98 7.53
CA ALA A 61 8.90 12.85 7.53
C ALA A 61 8.41 11.47 7.08
N GLN A 62 9.06 10.85 6.08
CA GLN A 62 8.75 9.46 5.69
C GLN A 62 8.95 8.51 6.88
N MET A 63 10.11 8.59 7.53
CA MET A 63 10.45 7.72 8.65
C MET A 63 9.53 7.94 9.86
N ALA A 64 9.07 9.18 10.10
CA ALA A 64 8.13 9.48 11.17
C ALA A 64 6.73 8.89 10.95
N LEU A 65 6.35 8.61 9.70
CA LEU A 65 5.08 7.96 9.35
C LEU A 65 5.16 6.43 9.38
N GLU A 66 6.36 5.85 9.28
CA GLU A 66 6.53 4.40 9.40
C GLU A 66 6.02 3.94 10.78
N GLN A 67 5.31 2.80 10.80
CA GLN A 67 4.66 2.20 11.98
C GLN A 67 3.40 2.91 12.52
N GLU A 68 2.82 3.90 11.83
CA GLU A 68 1.60 4.56 12.34
C GLU A 68 0.40 3.58 12.45
N GLY A 69 0.25 2.67 11.48
CA GLY A 69 -0.78 1.61 11.51
C GLY A 69 -2.24 2.09 11.45
N THR A 70 -2.47 3.38 11.18
CA THR A 70 -3.80 3.99 11.11
C THR A 70 -4.38 3.97 9.70
N TRP A 71 -5.56 4.57 9.53
CA TRP A 71 -6.20 4.82 8.23
C TRP A 71 -5.30 5.58 7.24
N ARG A 72 -4.29 6.33 7.70
CA ARG A 72 -3.41 7.08 6.80
C ARG A 72 -2.62 6.19 5.86
N GLY A 73 -2.25 4.99 6.30
CA GLY A 73 -1.52 4.02 5.46
C GLY A 73 -2.31 3.57 4.22
N MET A 74 -3.64 3.66 4.26
CA MET A 74 -4.50 3.39 3.10
C MET A 74 -4.27 4.35 1.92
N PHE A 75 -3.74 5.55 2.18
CA PHE A 75 -3.59 6.61 1.18
C PHE A 75 -2.14 7.06 1.00
N LEU A 76 -1.34 6.99 2.06
CA LEU A 76 0.03 7.50 2.06
C LEU A 76 1.07 6.41 1.74
N CYS A 77 0.70 5.13 1.77
CA CYS A 77 1.63 4.05 1.46
C CYS A 77 1.49 3.57 0.02
N SER A 78 2.62 3.22 -0.59
CA SER A 78 2.61 2.54 -1.88
C SER A 78 2.47 1.02 -1.76
N SER A 79 2.53 0.47 -0.53
CA SER A 79 2.56 -0.98 -0.30
C SER A 79 2.06 -1.35 1.09
N GLY A 80 1.58 -2.59 1.22
CA GLY A 80 1.16 -3.15 2.49
C GLY A 80 1.02 -4.67 2.43
N VAL A 81 1.01 -5.29 3.61
CA VAL A 81 0.70 -6.72 3.80
C VAL A 81 -0.59 -6.84 4.61
N ILE A 82 -1.44 -7.79 4.25
CA ILE A 82 -2.63 -8.15 5.02
C ILE A 82 -2.32 -9.42 5.79
N GLU A 83 -2.44 -9.37 7.11
CA GLU A 83 -2.44 -10.53 8.00
C GLU A 83 -3.88 -10.91 8.30
N ALA A 84 -4.25 -12.18 8.10
CA ALA A 84 -5.58 -12.69 8.41
C ALA A 84 -5.52 -14.21 8.66
N THR A 85 -6.48 -14.72 9.43
CA THR A 85 -6.61 -16.15 9.75
C THR A 85 -7.75 -16.75 8.94
N ARG A 86 -7.60 -17.98 8.45
CA ARG A 86 -8.71 -18.68 7.79
C ARG A 86 -9.67 -19.22 8.85
N ALA A 87 -10.96 -18.92 8.70
CA ALA A 87 -12.02 -19.47 9.55
C ALA A 87 -12.18 -20.99 9.37
#